data_AF-A0A835SV04-F1
#
_entry.id   AF-A0A835SV04-F1
#
_cell.length_a   1.000
_cell.length_b   1.000
_cell.length_c   1.000
_cell.angle_alpha   90.00
_cell.angle_beta   90.00
_cell.angle_gamma   90.00
#
_symmetry.space_group_name_H-M   'P 1'
#
loop_
_entity.id
_entity.type
_entity.pdbx_description
1 polymer ?
#
loop_
_entity_poly.entity_id
_entity_poly.type
_entity_poly.pdbx_seq_one_letter_code
_entity_poly.pdbx_strand_id
1 'polypeptide(L)'
;MPGSAPLPALVAYSSCCAFVGAAAAYTFSAHPGGIEAGPMAYTMWFNKMFPKVAALQSALVVASAGGAATQALRGGGGGGQRGLWLCGAALMGFMMPWTLGAIMPVNKAIMAAADKGEAAPLETLKSWGPVHNVRTAVAALAAAVMGYALYTM
;
A
#
# COMPACT_ATOMS: atom_id res chain seq x y z
N MET A 1 0.88 -33.17 -11.20
CA MET A 1 0.18 -32.31 -10.22
C MET A 1 0.47 -30.87 -10.61
N PRO A 2 -0.50 -29.95 -10.59
CA PRO A 2 -0.18 -28.52 -10.65
C PRO A 2 0.83 -28.27 -9.53
N GLY A 3 2.04 -27.83 -9.87
CA GLY A 3 3.09 -27.61 -8.89
C GLY A 3 2.60 -26.61 -7.85
N SER A 4 2.84 -26.86 -6.57
CA SER A 4 2.56 -25.88 -5.53
C SER A 4 3.21 -24.55 -5.91
N ALA A 5 2.45 -23.47 -5.82
CA ALA A 5 2.95 -22.13 -6.13
C ALA A 5 4.28 -21.89 -5.40
N PRO A 6 5.33 -21.40 -6.09
CA PRO A 6 6.63 -21.24 -5.47
C PRO A 6 6.56 -20.17 -4.37
N LEU A 7 7.35 -20.36 -3.32
CA LEU A 7 7.35 -19.48 -2.15
C LEU A 7 7.45 -17.98 -2.51
N PRO A 8 8.29 -17.53 -3.45
CA PRO A 8 8.34 -16.12 -3.85
C PRO A 8 7.01 -15.59 -4.42
N ALA A 9 6.29 -16.39 -5.22
CA ALA A 9 4.98 -16.01 -5.76
C ALA A 9 3.93 -15.90 -4.64
N LEU A 10 3.95 -16.84 -3.69
CA LEU A 10 3.04 -16.81 -2.52
C LEU A 10 3.31 -15.60 -1.64
N VAL A 11 4.57 -15.31 -1.32
CA VAL A 11 4.97 -14.12 -0.54
C VAL A 11 4.58 -12.85 -1.27
N ALA A 12 4.83 -12.79 -2.58
CA ALA A 12 4.49 -11.63 -3.41
C ALA A 12 3.00 -11.30 -3.35
N TYR A 13 2.17 -12.30 -3.65
CA TYR A 13 0.72 -12.14 -3.76
C TYR A 13 0.05 -11.91 -2.40
N SER A 14 0.38 -12.74 -1.39
CA SER A 14 -0.21 -12.58 -0.05
C SER A 14 0.12 -11.23 0.59
N SER A 15 1.36 -10.76 0.48
CA SER A 15 1.77 -9.44 0.98
C SER A 15 1.10 -8.30 0.21
N CYS A 16 0.90 -8.47 -1.11
CA CYS A 16 0.16 -7.53 -1.94
C CYS A 16 -1.30 -7.43 -1.47
N CYS A 17 -1.99 -8.55 -1.29
CA CYS A 17 -3.38 -8.60 -0.82
C CYS A 17 -3.53 -7.98 0.58
N ALA A 18 -2.60 -8.26 1.49
CA ALA A 18 -2.59 -7.63 2.82
C ALA A 18 -2.43 -6.10 2.73
N PHE A 19 -1.56 -5.62 1.83
CA PHE A 19 -1.40 -4.18 1.59
C PHE A 19 -2.67 -3.57 1.00
N VAL A 20 -3.32 -4.23 0.03
CA VAL A 20 -4.59 -3.78 -0.56
C VAL A 20 -5.66 -3.65 0.52
N GLY A 21 -5.82 -4.66 1.37
CA GLY A 21 -6.78 -4.62 2.48
C GLY A 21 -6.52 -3.45 3.42
N ALA A 22 -5.26 -3.22 3.79
CA ALA A 22 -4.89 -2.07 4.62
C ALA A 22 -5.18 -0.73 3.92
N ALA A 23 -4.81 -0.58 2.64
CA ALA A 23 -5.05 0.64 1.87
C ALA A 23 -6.55 0.94 1.69
N ALA A 24 -7.35 -0.10 1.42
CA ALA A 24 -8.80 -0.01 1.33
C ALA A 24 -9.41 0.41 2.68
N ALA A 25 -8.95 -0.15 3.80
CA ALA A 25 -9.42 0.25 5.13
C ALA A 25 -9.16 1.74 5.40
N TYR A 26 -8.02 2.28 4.97
CA TYR A 26 -7.77 3.73 5.10
C TYR A 26 -8.68 4.57 4.21
N THR A 27 -8.90 4.11 2.98
CA THR A 27 -9.68 4.83 1.97
C THR A 27 -11.16 4.89 2.33
N PHE A 28 -11.75 3.76 2.71
CA PHE A 28 -13.20 3.62 2.88
C PHE A 28 -13.68 3.75 4.31
N SER A 29 -12.80 3.58 5.31
CA SER A 29 -13.21 3.57 6.71
C SER A 29 -12.47 4.62 7.52
N ALA A 30 -11.14 4.57 7.57
CA ALA A 30 -10.38 5.44 8.45
C ALA A 30 -10.45 6.92 8.06
N HIS A 31 -10.36 7.24 6.76
CA HIS A 31 -10.44 8.63 6.32
C HIS A 31 -11.84 9.21 6.53
N PRO A 32 -12.94 8.58 6.05
CA PRO A 32 -14.29 9.10 6.29
C PRO A 32 -14.61 9.21 7.78
N GLY A 33 -14.33 8.16 8.56
CA GLY A 33 -14.58 8.16 10.01
C GLY A 33 -13.76 9.22 10.76
N GLY A 34 -12.54 9.50 10.31
CA GLY A 34 -11.74 10.60 10.84
C GLY A 34 -12.36 11.97 10.56
N ILE A 35 -12.87 12.20 9.35
CA ILE A 35 -13.56 13.45 9.00
C ILE A 35 -14.83 13.63 9.84
N GLU A 36 -15.63 12.57 10.01
CA GLU A 36 -16.84 12.56 10.83
C GLU A 36 -16.56 12.81 12.31
N ALA A 37 -15.47 12.25 12.85
CA ALA A 37 -15.05 12.43 14.24
C ALA A 37 -14.57 13.86 14.56
N GLY A 38 -14.28 14.65 13.53
CA GLY A 38 -13.86 16.04 13.62
C GLY A 38 -12.33 16.25 13.75
N PRO A 39 -11.85 17.47 13.44
CA PRO A 39 -10.43 17.71 13.20
C PRO A 39 -9.49 17.35 14.36
N MET A 40 -9.87 17.67 15.60
CA MET A 40 -9.03 17.40 16.77
C MET A 40 -8.89 15.89 17.02
N ALA A 41 -10.00 15.15 17.07
CA ALA A 41 -9.99 13.72 17.30
C ALA A 41 -9.20 12.98 16.20
N TYR A 42 -9.42 13.37 14.94
CA TYR A 42 -8.69 12.81 13.81
C TYR A 42 -7.19 13.07 13.91
N THR A 43 -6.78 14.31 14.16
CA THR A 43 -5.36 14.70 14.25
C THR A 43 -4.62 13.93 15.35
N MET A 44 -5.23 13.82 16.53
CA MET A 44 -4.63 13.12 17.66
C MET A 44 -4.55 11.61 17.45
N TRP A 45 -5.62 11.01 16.91
CA TRP A 45 -5.62 9.59 16.55
C TRP A 45 -4.57 9.30 15.47
N PHE A 46 -4.49 10.16 14.44
CA PHE A 46 -3.55 10.03 13.33
C PHE A 46 -2.11 9.96 13.83
N ASN A 47 -1.72 10.84 14.75
CA ASN A 47 -0.35 10.88 15.28
C ASN A 47 0.07 9.57 15.97
N LYS A 48 -0.88 8.88 16.63
CA LYS A 48 -0.61 7.59 17.28
C LYS A 48 -0.65 6.40 16.32
N MET A 49 -1.47 6.50 15.27
CA MET A 49 -1.67 5.45 14.28
C MET A 49 -0.53 5.40 13.25
N PHE A 50 -0.15 6.55 12.69
CA PHE A 50 0.70 6.64 11.50
C PHE A 50 2.04 5.89 11.62
N PRO A 51 2.84 6.03 12.70
CA PRO A 51 4.15 5.37 12.78
C PRO A 51 4.06 3.84 12.70
N LYS A 52 3.02 3.25 13.30
CA LYS A 52 2.81 1.80 13.34
C LYS A 52 2.44 1.27 11.95
N VAL A 53 1.57 2.00 11.27
CA VAL A 53 1.03 1.63 9.97
C VAL A 53 2.07 1.84 8.86
N ALA A 54 2.84 2.91 8.94
CA ALA A 54 3.94 3.18 8.02
C ALA A 54 4.96 2.03 8.03
N ALA A 55 5.34 1.55 9.22
CA ALA A 55 6.26 0.41 9.36
C ALA A 55 5.69 -0.87 8.73
N LEU A 56 4.47 -1.26 9.09
CA LEU A 56 3.83 -2.45 8.57
C LEU A 56 3.69 -2.40 7.05
N GLN A 57 3.18 -1.30 6.51
CA GLN A 57 2.95 -1.19 5.08
C GLN A 57 4.24 -1.10 4.26
N SER A 58 5.31 -0.53 4.81
CA SER A 58 6.63 -0.55 4.17
C SER A 58 7.17 -1.98 4.09
N ALA A 59 7.02 -2.77 5.16
CA ALA A 59 7.41 -4.18 5.14
C ALA A 59 6.63 -4.99 4.10
N LEU A 60 5.32 -4.76 3.98
CA LEU A 60 4.48 -5.41 2.96
C LEU A 60 4.89 -5.05 1.53
N VAL A 61 5.28 -3.79 1.27
CA VAL A 61 5.79 -3.37 -0.04
C VAL A 61 7.09 -4.11 -0.37
N VAL A 62 8.03 -4.15 0.56
CA VAL A 62 9.32 -4.82 0.36
C VAL A 62 9.12 -6.32 0.12
N ALA A 63 8.31 -6.98 0.95
CA ALA A 63 8.00 -8.40 0.79
C ALA A 63 7.32 -8.69 -0.55
N SER A 64 6.34 -7.86 -0.94
CA SER A 64 5.59 -8.06 -2.17
C SER A 64 6.45 -7.82 -3.42
N ALA A 65 7.12 -6.67 -3.50
CA ALA A 65 7.96 -6.31 -4.63
C ALA A 65 9.17 -7.24 -4.76
N GLY A 66 9.82 -7.58 -3.63
CA GLY A 66 10.96 -8.50 -3.59
C GLY A 66 10.57 -9.93 -3.98
N GLY A 67 9.43 -10.41 -3.50
CA GLY A 67 8.87 -11.70 -3.90
C GLY A 67 8.58 -11.77 -5.40
N ALA A 68 7.95 -10.73 -5.95
CA ALA A 68 7.61 -10.66 -7.37
C ALA A 68 8.86 -10.56 -8.26
N ALA A 69 9.84 -9.74 -7.88
CA ALA A 69 11.12 -9.65 -8.58
C ALA A 69 11.88 -10.98 -8.53
N THR A 70 11.93 -11.63 -7.37
CA THR A 70 12.56 -12.95 -7.23
C THR A 70 11.87 -13.99 -8.09
N GLN A 71 10.53 -13.99 -8.14
CA GLN A 71 9.76 -14.89 -8.98
C GLN A 71 10.04 -14.67 -10.47
N ALA A 72 10.15 -13.41 -10.90
CA ALA A 72 10.50 -13.07 -12.28
C ALA A 72 11.90 -13.58 -12.68
N LEU A 73 12.85 -13.63 -11.74
CA LEU A 73 14.23 -14.08 -11.98
C LEU A 73 14.38 -15.61 -11.99
N ARG A 74 13.53 -16.35 -11.28
CA ARG A 74 13.65 -17.81 -11.16
C ARG A 74 13.41 -18.58 -12.47
N GLY A 75 12.70 -17.98 -13.43
CA GLY A 75 12.27 -18.69 -14.63
C GLY A 75 11.26 -19.82 -14.32
N GLY A 76 10.64 -20.38 -15.36
CA GLY A 76 9.70 -21.51 -15.21
C GLY A 76 8.32 -21.30 -15.83
N GLY A 77 8.01 -20.10 -16.34
CA GLY A 77 6.84 -19.84 -17.20
C GLY A 77 7.27 -19.24 -18.54
N GLY A 78 6.40 -19.30 -19.56
CA GLY A 78 6.64 -18.64 -20.85
C GLY A 78 6.89 -17.13 -20.69
N GLY A 79 7.42 -16.46 -21.72
CA GLY A 79 7.87 -15.05 -21.64
C GLY A 79 6.85 -14.06 -21.03
N GLY A 80 5.55 -14.33 -21.19
CA GLY A 80 4.47 -13.54 -20.58
C GLY A 80 4.46 -13.58 -19.04
N GLN A 81 4.82 -14.70 -18.41
CA GLN A 81 4.84 -14.85 -16.95
C GLN A 81 5.87 -13.92 -16.30
N ARG A 82 7.08 -13.86 -16.87
CA ARG A 82 8.13 -12.95 -16.39
C ARG A 82 7.66 -11.50 -16.43
N GLY A 83 6.98 -11.11 -17.51
CA GLY A 83 6.44 -9.76 -17.69
C GLY A 83 5.41 -9.40 -16.61
N LEU A 84 4.48 -10.30 -16.30
CA LEU A 84 3.47 -10.09 -15.26
C LEU A 84 4.09 -9.92 -13.87
N TRP A 85 5.06 -10.76 -13.50
CA TRP A 85 5.75 -10.65 -12.21
C TRP A 85 6.58 -9.36 -12.10
N LEU A 86 7.27 -8.94 -13.17
CA LEU A 86 7.97 -7.65 -13.20
C LEU A 86 7.01 -6.46 -13.11
N CYS A 87 5.86 -6.54 -13.77
CA CYS A 87 4.82 -5.52 -13.68
C CYS A 87 4.29 -5.40 -12.24
N GLY A 88 3.98 -6.52 -11.59
CA GLY A 88 3.61 -6.54 -10.18
C GLY A 88 4.69 -5.95 -9.27
N ALA A 89 5.96 -6.31 -9.49
CA ALA A 89 7.09 -5.77 -8.73
C ALA A 89 7.22 -4.24 -8.89
N ALA A 90 7.04 -3.73 -10.11
CA ALA A 90 7.09 -2.31 -10.41
C ALA A 90 5.92 -1.54 -9.75
N LEU A 91 4.69 -2.07 -9.85
CA LEU A 91 3.51 -1.46 -9.23
C LEU A 91 3.63 -1.39 -7.70
N MET A 92 4.13 -2.45 -7.06
CA MET A 92 4.37 -2.44 -5.62
C MET A 92 5.58 -1.57 -5.25
N GLY A 93 6.65 -1.60 -6.04
CA GLY A 93 7.81 -0.73 -5.86
C GLY A 93 7.46 0.76 -5.95
N PHE A 94 6.52 1.14 -6.83
CA PHE A 94 6.01 2.51 -6.97
C PHE A 94 5.35 3.06 -5.69
N MET A 95 4.89 2.20 -4.78
CA MET A 95 4.30 2.64 -3.52
C MET A 95 5.26 3.50 -2.69
N MET A 96 6.56 3.21 -2.71
CA MET A 96 7.56 3.98 -1.95
C MET A 96 7.74 5.41 -2.46
N PRO A 97 8.08 5.66 -3.74
CA PRO A 97 8.19 7.03 -4.26
C PRO A 97 6.87 7.80 -4.16
N TRP A 98 5.72 7.15 -4.40
CA TRP A 98 4.42 7.79 -4.19
C TRP A 98 4.21 8.20 -2.72
N THR A 99 4.54 7.31 -1.79
CA THR A 99 4.39 7.59 -0.35
C THR A 99 5.28 8.74 0.08
N LEU A 100 6.55 8.77 -0.34
CA LEU A 100 7.48 9.83 0.03
C LEU A 100 7.14 11.18 -0.63
N GLY A 101 6.71 11.16 -1.88
CA GLY A 101 6.43 12.37 -2.67
C GLY A 101 5.06 13.00 -2.40
N ALA A 102 4.00 12.20 -2.33
CA ALA A 102 2.62 12.70 -2.25
C ALA A 102 2.00 12.58 -0.85
N ILE A 103 2.23 11.48 -0.15
CA ILE A 103 1.57 11.18 1.13
C ILE A 103 2.32 11.80 2.31
N MET A 104 3.64 11.64 2.37
CA MET A 104 4.46 12.05 3.50
C MET A 104 4.38 13.56 3.82
N PRO A 105 4.30 14.48 2.84
CA PRO A 105 4.11 15.90 3.14
C PRO A 105 2.81 16.16 3.93
N VAL A 106 1.71 15.52 3.52
CA VAL A 106 0.41 15.63 4.21
C VAL A 106 0.50 15.04 5.62
N ASN A 107 1.09 13.86 5.76
CA ASN A 107 1.24 13.21 7.07
C ASN A 107 2.06 14.06 8.04
N LYS A 108 3.17 14.66 7.57
CA LYS A 108 4.00 15.56 8.38
C LYS A 108 3.23 16.79 8.81
N ALA A 109 2.40 17.37 7.95
CA ALA A 109 1.56 18.51 8.32
C ALA A 109 0.54 18.16 9.42
N ILE A 110 -0.10 17.00 9.34
CA ILE A 110 -1.05 16.52 10.37
C ILE A 110 -0.32 16.27 11.70
N MET A 111 0.82 15.56 11.66
CA MET A 111 1.61 15.27 12.86
C MET A 111 2.15 16.55 13.51
N ALA A 112 2.61 17.52 12.72
CA ALA A 112 3.11 18.79 13.26
C ALA A 112 2.03 19.59 14.02
N ALA A 113 0.76 19.49 13.62
CA ALA A 113 -0.35 20.06 14.39
C ALA A 113 -0.59 19.26 15.68
N ALA A 114 -0.58 17.93 15.59
CA ALA A 114 -0.75 17.05 16.75
C ALA A 114 0.33 17.26 17.82
N ASP A 115 1.59 17.47 17.42
CA ASP A 115 2.71 17.70 18.32
C ASP A 115 2.59 19.04 19.08
N LYS A 116 1.81 19.99 18.54
CA LYS A 116 1.44 21.24 19.22
C LYS A 116 0.18 21.11 20.07
N GLY A 117 -0.49 19.95 20.05
CA GLY A 117 -1.79 19.75 20.70
C GLY A 117 -2.94 20.47 19.97
N GLU A 118 -2.75 20.77 18.68
CA GLU A 118 -3.71 21.51 17.86
C GLU A 118 -4.39 20.57 16.85
N ALA A 119 -5.58 20.97 16.39
CA ALA A 119 -6.21 20.31 15.26
C ALA A 119 -5.53 20.72 13.96
N ALA A 120 -5.22 19.75 13.10
CA ALA A 120 -4.78 20.04 11.74
C ALA A 120 -5.89 20.78 10.97
N PRO A 121 -5.54 21.70 10.05
CA PRO A 121 -6.53 22.36 9.20
C PRO A 121 -7.41 21.33 8.47
N LEU A 122 -8.71 21.59 8.40
CA LEU A 122 -9.65 20.67 7.76
C LEU A 122 -9.27 20.35 6.31
N GLU A 123 -8.75 21.33 5.58
CA GLU A 123 -8.29 21.14 4.20
C GLU A 123 -7.07 20.22 4.11
N THR A 124 -6.14 20.28 5.09
CA THR A 124 -5.05 19.32 5.21
C THR A 124 -5.59 17.91 5.44
N LEU A 125 -6.55 17.75 6.35
CA LEU A 125 -7.17 16.45 6.62
C LEU A 125 -7.89 15.90 5.39
N LYS A 126 -8.67 16.72 4.68
CA LYS A 126 -9.36 16.34 3.43
C LYS A 126 -8.40 15.97 2.31
N SER A 127 -7.22 16.57 2.26
CA SER A 127 -6.20 16.25 1.25
C SER A 127 -5.60 14.85 1.41
N TRP A 128 -5.75 14.22 2.58
CA TRP A 128 -5.20 12.89 2.88
C TRP A 128 -5.92 11.75 2.14
N GLY A 129 -7.24 11.85 1.95
CA GLY A 129 -8.02 10.82 1.27
C GLY A 129 -7.60 10.59 -0.19
N PRO A 130 -7.58 11.63 -1.04
CA PRO A 130 -7.25 11.50 -2.46
C PRO A 130 -5.88 10.83 -2.73
N VAL A 131 -4.85 11.15 -1.94
CA VAL A 131 -3.52 10.54 -2.12
C VAL A 131 -3.49 9.05 -1.76
N HIS A 132 -4.44 8.57 -0.96
CA HIS A 132 -4.61 7.16 -0.64
C HIS A 132 -5.47 6.40 -1.66
N ASN A 133 -6.38 7.07 -2.38
CA ASN A 133 -7.12 6.44 -3.48
C ASN A 133 -6.18 5.87 -4.55
N VAL A 134 -5.15 6.64 -4.92
CA VAL A 134 -4.11 6.20 -5.88
C VAL A 134 -3.44 4.92 -5.40
N ARG A 135 -3.05 4.89 -4.12
CA ARG A 135 -2.38 3.76 -3.50
C ARG A 135 -3.25 2.51 -3.49
N THR A 136 -4.53 2.65 -3.16
CA THR A 136 -5.50 1.54 -3.18
C THR A 136 -5.70 1.02 -4.59
N ALA A 137 -5.88 1.90 -5.58
CA ALA A 137 -6.07 1.52 -6.97
C ALA A 137 -4.85 0.80 -7.56
N VAL A 138 -3.64 1.36 -7.37
CA VAL A 138 -2.41 0.76 -7.91
C VAL A 138 -2.11 -0.58 -7.21
N ALA A 139 -2.35 -0.71 -5.90
CA ALA A 139 -2.17 -1.98 -5.21
C ALA A 139 -3.19 -3.04 -5.64
N ALA A 140 -4.45 -2.64 -5.86
CA ALA A 140 -5.46 -3.55 -6.37
C ALA A 140 -5.12 -4.04 -7.79
N LEU A 141 -4.59 -3.16 -8.65
CA LEU A 141 -4.06 -3.54 -9.95
C LEU A 141 -2.87 -4.51 -9.83
N ALA A 142 -1.94 -4.26 -8.90
CA ALA A 142 -0.83 -5.17 -8.64
C ALA A 142 -1.32 -6.56 -8.20
N ALA A 143 -2.33 -6.61 -7.31
CA ALA A 143 -2.94 -7.86 -6.87
C ALA A 143 -3.62 -8.59 -8.04
N ALA A 144 -4.35 -7.88 -8.91
CA ALA A 144 -4.96 -8.48 -10.09
C ALA A 144 -3.91 -9.05 -11.06
N VAL A 145 -2.84 -8.32 -11.32
CA VAL A 145 -1.72 -8.76 -12.18
C VAL A 145 -1.03 -9.99 -11.61
N MET A 146 -0.65 -9.96 -10.32
CA MET A 146 0.02 -11.09 -9.66
C MET A 146 -0.91 -12.29 -9.48
N GLY A 147 -2.19 -12.06 -9.21
CA GLY A 147 -3.20 -13.12 -9.13
C GLY A 147 -3.43 -13.81 -10.47
N TYR A 148 -3.47 -13.04 -11.55
CA TYR A 148 -3.54 -13.60 -12.91
C TYR A 148 -2.26 -14.37 -13.28
N ALA A 149 -1.09 -13.83 -12.92
CA ALA A 149 0.18 -14.53 -13.09
C ALA A 149 0.13 -15.88 -12.37
N LEU A 150 -0.23 -15.90 -11.08
CA LEU A 150 -0.35 -17.09 -10.26
C LEU A 150 -1.36 -18.11 -10.81
N TYR A 151 -2.50 -17.64 -11.31
CA TYR A 151 -3.54 -18.49 -11.91
C TYR A 151 -3.06 -19.20 -13.19
N THR A 152 -2.16 -18.56 -13.94
CA THR A 152 -1.66 -19.06 -15.23
C THR A 152 -0.28 -19.70 -15.13
N MET A 153 0.22 -19.95 -13.91
CA MET A 153 1.50 -20.64 -13.65
C MET A 153 1.42 -22.14 -13.83
#